data_AF-A0A6J1JYR3-F1
#
_entry.id   AF-A0A6J1JYR3-F1
#
_cell.length_a   1.000
_cell.length_b   1.000
_cell.length_c   1.000
_cell.angle_alpha   90.00
_cell.angle_beta   90.00
_cell.angle_gamma   90.00
#
_symmetry.space_group_name_H-M   'P 1'
#
loop_
_entity.id
_entity.type
_entity.pdbx_description
1 polymer ?
#
loop_
_entity_poly.entity_id
_entity_poly.type
_entity_poly.pdbx_seq_one_letter_code
_entity_poly.pdbx_strand_id
1 'polypeptide(L)'
;MNFPATFRGNSFPLSQCSSCCYVRFNPCFPSFTGFREQRIRHYSLKLYQVSSVVTDSRAKRGVSCRVTETQTEPDGNNDKEEDDSEGRDQPSFSDSFTEDKFQLDPQAVDVVNNVENKDQGDIQDIDNVEVASGSPLPGLKPQQLDESFRIPRETIEILKNQVFGFDTFFVTSQDPYEGGVLFKGNLRGEAAKSYEKIRRRMQDKFGDVYKLFLLVNPEDDKPVAVVVPRKTLQPETTAVPEWFAAAAFGLVTVFTLLLRNVPALQSNLLSTFDNLELLKDGISGAFVTALVLGVHELGHILVAREAGIKFGIPYFVPSWQIGAFGAITRILNIVPKREDLLKVASAGPLAGFSVGFLLYILGFVLPPSDGIGVVVDASVFHESFLAGGLAKLVLGDALKEGTSISVNPLVIWAWAGLLINAINSIPAGELDGGRIAFSIWGRKASARITGVSIVLLGLGSLFSDVAFYWVALIFFLQRGPIAPLSEEITDPDSKYVGLGILVLLLGLLVCLPYPFPFTQETISNF
;
A
#
# COMPACT_ATOMS: atom_id res chain seq x y z
N MET A 1 -12.89 -27.48 -18.14
CA MET A 1 -12.57 -28.12 -19.43
C MET A 1 -11.21 -27.60 -19.84
N ASN A 2 -10.18 -28.45 -19.79
CA ASN A 2 -8.79 -28.07 -19.99
C ASN A 2 -8.43 -28.09 -21.48
N PHE A 3 -7.92 -26.98 -22.02
CA PHE A 3 -7.17 -26.96 -23.26
C PHE A 3 -5.87 -26.17 -23.06
N PRO A 4 -4.69 -26.79 -23.17
CA PRO A 4 -3.46 -26.05 -23.40
C PRO A 4 -3.43 -25.68 -24.89
N ALA A 5 -3.40 -24.38 -25.18
CA ALA A 5 -3.14 -23.89 -26.53
C ALA A 5 -1.75 -24.38 -26.99
N THR A 6 -1.75 -25.48 -27.72
CA THR A 6 -0.55 -26.09 -28.30
C THR A 6 -0.30 -25.45 -29.65
N PHE A 7 0.72 -24.60 -29.71
CA PHE A 7 1.20 -23.99 -30.94
C PHE A 7 1.85 -25.08 -31.80
N ARG A 8 1.12 -25.60 -32.80
CA ARG A 8 1.64 -26.58 -33.75
C ARG A 8 2.06 -25.86 -35.02
N GLY A 9 3.35 -25.53 -35.12
CA GLY A 9 3.96 -25.05 -36.37
C GLY A 9 4.04 -26.20 -37.37
N ASN A 10 3.23 -26.15 -38.43
CA ASN A 10 3.43 -26.98 -39.61
C ASN A 10 4.05 -26.13 -40.71
N SER A 11 5.30 -26.45 -41.02
CA SER A 11 6.08 -25.94 -42.14
C SER A 11 5.73 -26.70 -43.42
N PHE A 12 5.15 -26.03 -44.41
CA PHE A 12 5.19 -26.43 -45.82
C PHE A 12 5.22 -25.19 -46.73
N PRO A 13 5.85 -25.27 -47.91
CA PRO A 13 6.44 -24.12 -48.60
C PRO A 13 5.41 -23.32 -49.41
N LEU A 14 5.49 -21.99 -49.31
CA LEU A 14 4.72 -21.06 -50.14
C LEU A 14 5.34 -20.96 -51.55
N SER A 15 4.57 -21.40 -52.55
CA SER A 15 4.74 -20.99 -53.94
C SER A 15 4.20 -19.57 -54.14
N GLN A 16 5.02 -18.72 -54.76
CA GLN A 16 4.68 -17.35 -55.14
C GLN A 16 3.39 -17.27 -55.98
N CYS A 17 2.47 -16.40 -55.59
CA CYS A 17 1.54 -15.76 -56.52
C CYS A 17 1.23 -14.34 -56.04
N SER A 18 1.70 -13.37 -56.83
CA SER A 18 1.44 -11.95 -56.72
C SER A 18 0.04 -11.61 -57.20
N SER A 19 -0.74 -10.88 -56.40
CA SER A 19 -1.72 -9.93 -56.94
C SER A 19 -2.04 -8.85 -55.91
N CYS A 20 -1.77 -7.60 -56.30
CA CYS A 20 -2.04 -6.39 -55.54
C CYS A 20 -3.54 -6.06 -55.55
N CYS A 21 -4.11 -5.68 -54.40
CA CYS A 21 -5.30 -4.83 -54.33
C CYS A 21 -5.16 -3.88 -53.14
N TYR A 22 -4.99 -2.59 -53.46
CA TYR A 22 -4.83 -1.49 -52.52
C TYR A 22 -6.21 -0.83 -52.33
N VAL A 23 -6.80 -0.91 -51.13
CA VAL A 23 -8.07 -0.24 -50.82
C VAL A 23 -7.77 0.97 -49.93
N ARG A 24 -7.89 2.17 -50.50
CA ARG A 24 -7.83 3.46 -49.78
C ARG A 24 -9.18 3.72 -49.11
N PHE A 25 -9.19 3.85 -47.78
CA PHE A 25 -10.31 4.43 -47.04
C PHE A 25 -10.12 5.94 -46.90
N ASN A 26 -11.15 6.70 -47.28
CA ASN A 26 -11.23 8.16 -47.18
C ASN A 26 -12.52 8.48 -46.40
N PRO A 27 -12.48 9.09 -45.20
CA PRO A 27 -13.71 9.49 -44.52
C PRO A 27 -14.11 10.92 -44.93
N CYS A 28 -15.29 11.05 -45.54
CA CYS A 28 -15.98 12.32 -45.70
C CYS A 28 -16.70 12.69 -44.39
N PHE A 29 -16.36 13.82 -43.79
CA PHE A 29 -17.14 14.46 -42.74
C PHE A 29 -18.01 15.58 -43.34
N PRO A 30 -19.31 15.67 -43.05
CA PRO A 30 -20.08 16.89 -43.32
C PRO A 30 -19.83 17.91 -42.20
N SER A 31 -19.63 19.16 -42.62
CA SER A 31 -19.35 20.31 -41.77
C SER A 31 -20.60 20.82 -41.06
N PHE A 32 -20.51 21.07 -39.74
CA PHE A 32 -21.44 21.96 -39.03
C PHE A 32 -20.67 23.18 -38.53
N THR A 33 -21.12 24.36 -38.97
CA THR A 33 -20.64 25.68 -38.55
C THR A 33 -21.66 26.29 -37.59
N GLY A 34 -21.20 26.94 -36.50
CA GLY A 34 -22.10 27.67 -35.60
C GLY A 34 -21.55 28.03 -34.21
N PHE A 35 -20.57 28.93 -34.16
CA PHE A 35 -20.21 29.90 -33.10
C PHE A 35 -20.47 29.62 -31.59
N ARG A 36 -19.41 29.75 -30.77
CA ARG A 36 -19.17 30.94 -29.91
C ARG A 36 -17.75 30.89 -29.29
N GLU A 37 -16.91 31.85 -29.67
CA GLU A 37 -15.57 32.06 -29.10
C GLU A 37 -15.63 32.46 -27.63
N GLN A 38 -14.84 31.81 -26.79
CA GLN A 38 -14.36 32.39 -25.54
C GLN A 38 -12.86 32.10 -25.38
N ARG A 39 -12.11 33.19 -25.45
CA ARG A 39 -10.65 33.30 -25.52
C ARG A 39 -10.05 33.04 -24.12
N ILE A 40 -9.20 32.02 -23.96
CA ILE A 40 -8.36 31.84 -22.76
C ILE A 40 -6.88 31.80 -23.16
N ARG A 41 -6.09 32.59 -22.43
CA ARG A 41 -4.67 32.90 -22.65
C ARG A 41 -3.77 31.67 -22.42
N HIS A 42 -2.87 31.42 -23.37
CA HIS A 42 -1.71 30.54 -23.19
C HIS A 42 -0.66 31.22 -22.28
N TYR A 43 -0.24 30.52 -21.21
CA TYR A 43 1.02 30.81 -20.52
C TYR A 43 2.08 29.82 -21.00
N SER A 44 3.18 30.36 -21.50
CA SER A 44 4.39 29.66 -21.92
C SER A 44 5.22 29.28 -20.69
N LEU A 45 5.53 27.99 -20.52
CA LEU A 45 6.49 27.49 -19.53
C LEU A 45 7.84 27.28 -20.22
N LYS A 46 8.82 28.10 -19.81
CA LYS A 46 10.24 27.97 -20.15
C LYS A 46 10.89 26.99 -19.19
N LEU A 47 11.43 25.88 -19.71
CA LEU A 47 12.35 25.00 -18.97
C LEU A 47 13.71 25.69 -18.83
N TYR A 48 14.26 25.70 -17.61
CA TYR A 48 15.69 25.90 -17.37
C TYR A 48 16.29 24.61 -16.79
N GLN A 49 17.29 24.14 -17.52
CA GLN A 49 18.15 23.00 -17.20
C GLN A 49 19.36 23.56 -16.43
N VAL A 50 19.71 22.98 -15.27
CA VAL A 50 21.00 23.24 -14.63
C VAL A 50 21.59 21.94 -14.13
N SER A 51 22.84 21.72 -14.52
CA SER A 51 23.70 20.59 -14.19
C SER A 51 24.85 21.06 -13.29
N SER A 52 25.60 20.09 -12.75
CA SER A 52 26.86 20.14 -11.97
C SER A 52 26.74 20.59 -10.50
N VAL A 53 27.18 19.83 -9.47
CA VAL A 53 28.42 19.07 -9.17
C VAL A 53 29.56 19.96 -8.64
N VAL A 54 29.95 19.67 -7.38
CA VAL A 54 31.29 19.76 -6.75
C VAL A 54 31.71 21.00 -5.92
N THR A 55 31.80 20.73 -4.61
CA THR A 55 32.87 21.03 -3.61
C THR A 55 33.13 22.42 -3.03
N ASP A 56 33.07 22.42 -1.69
CA ASP A 56 34.08 22.85 -0.71
C ASP A 56 33.99 24.19 0.05
N SER A 57 34.15 24.00 1.36
CA SER A 57 34.79 24.76 2.43
C SER A 57 34.71 26.29 2.60
N ARG A 58 34.47 26.62 3.89
CA ARG A 58 35.09 27.66 4.74
C ARG A 58 34.70 29.15 4.59
N ALA A 59 33.98 29.58 5.62
CA ALA A 59 34.39 30.54 6.66
C ALA A 59 34.51 32.06 6.40
N LYS A 60 33.85 32.77 7.34
CA LYS A 60 34.19 34.05 8.00
C LYS A 60 33.78 35.40 7.39
N ARG A 61 32.99 36.09 8.22
CA ARG A 61 33.04 37.51 8.66
C ARG A 61 32.66 38.62 7.67
N GLY A 62 31.49 39.23 7.98
CA GLY A 62 31.42 40.58 8.54
C GLY A 62 31.33 41.75 7.57
N VAL A 63 30.30 42.59 7.72
CA VAL A 63 30.39 44.04 8.04
C VAL A 63 28.98 44.67 7.87
N SER A 64 28.66 45.54 8.81
CA SER A 64 27.44 46.36 8.94
C SER A 64 27.50 47.60 8.05
N CYS A 65 26.34 48.06 7.56
CA CYS A 65 26.04 49.48 7.29
C CYS A 65 24.55 49.75 7.54
N ARG A 66 24.29 50.92 8.13
CA ARG A 66 23.03 51.44 8.69
C ARG A 66 22.47 52.55 7.78
N VAL A 67 21.26 53.06 8.12
CA VAL A 67 20.61 54.37 7.79
C VAL A 67 19.47 54.21 6.77
N THR A 68 18.23 54.70 6.90
CA THR A 68 17.37 55.43 7.89
C THR A 68 15.96 55.44 7.28
N GLU A 69 14.89 55.42 8.08
CA GLU A 69 13.86 56.49 8.14
C GLU A 69 12.68 56.10 9.05
N THR A 70 12.27 57.10 9.83
CA THR A 70 11.29 57.14 10.92
C THR A 70 9.87 57.41 10.42
N GLN A 71 8.83 56.94 11.14
CA GLN A 71 7.73 57.80 11.58
C GLN A 71 6.77 57.13 12.60
N THR A 72 6.67 57.81 13.77
CA THR A 72 5.50 58.05 14.63
C THR A 72 4.82 56.93 15.43
N GLU A 73 5.03 56.98 16.76
CA GLU A 73 4.08 56.56 17.81
C GLU A 73 3.08 57.71 18.14
N PRO A 74 2.09 57.51 19.04
CA PRO A 74 2.36 57.94 20.41
C PRO A 74 1.77 57.09 21.57
N ASP A 75 2.55 57.09 22.65
CA ASP A 75 2.24 57.27 24.08
C ASP A 75 1.48 56.21 24.92
N GLY A 76 2.11 55.87 26.06
CA GLY A 76 1.43 55.29 27.22
C GLY A 76 2.29 54.74 28.36
N ASN A 77 3.02 55.61 29.07
CA ASN A 77 3.51 55.52 30.47
C ASN A 77 4.82 54.80 30.84
N ASN A 78 5.66 55.61 31.52
CA ASN A 78 6.88 55.32 32.25
C ASN A 78 6.60 54.62 33.60
N ASP A 79 7.57 53.87 34.12
CA ASP A 79 8.31 54.26 35.33
C ASP A 79 9.65 53.51 35.42
N LYS A 80 10.65 54.23 35.94
CA LYS A 80 12.09 53.94 36.00
C LYS A 80 12.49 53.35 37.35
N GLU A 81 13.61 52.62 37.37
CA GLU A 81 14.70 52.64 38.38
C GLU A 81 15.86 51.78 37.78
N GLU A 82 16.91 52.40 37.22
CA GLU A 82 18.27 52.63 37.80
C GLU A 82 18.98 51.31 38.22
N ASP A 83 19.82 50.74 37.35
CA ASP A 83 21.30 50.93 37.24
C ASP A 83 22.08 50.59 38.52
N ASP A 84 22.90 49.54 38.45
CA ASP A 84 24.32 49.67 38.82
C ASP A 84 25.20 48.53 38.28
N SER A 85 26.43 48.93 38.01
CA SER A 85 27.41 48.35 37.11
C SER A 85 28.52 47.53 37.79
N GLU A 86 29.35 46.93 36.94
CA GLU A 86 30.71 46.38 37.21
C GLU A 86 30.75 45.01 37.91
N GLY A 87 31.62 44.05 37.57
CA GLY A 87 32.74 44.01 36.65
C GLY A 87 33.55 42.75 36.96
N ARG A 88 34.00 42.06 35.90
CA ARG A 88 35.24 41.26 35.77
C ARG A 88 35.61 40.13 36.75
N ASP A 89 35.88 39.00 36.10
CA ASP A 89 37.09 38.14 36.20
C ASP A 89 36.82 36.66 36.57
N GLN A 90 37.14 35.79 35.58
CA GLN A 90 37.48 34.38 35.79
C GLN A 90 38.93 34.29 36.32
N PRO A 91 39.32 33.16 36.95
CA PRO A 91 40.00 32.14 36.15
C PRO A 91 39.70 30.67 36.50
N SER A 92 39.79 29.87 35.44
CA SER A 92 40.19 28.45 35.28
C SER A 92 40.54 27.60 36.51
N PHE A 93 40.09 26.34 36.48
CA PHE A 93 40.91 25.18 36.85
C PHE A 93 40.64 24.00 35.91
N SER A 94 41.73 23.45 35.36
CA SER A 94 41.86 22.19 34.65
C SER A 94 42.01 21.04 35.64
N ASP A 95 41.51 19.85 35.33
CA ASP A 95 42.26 18.61 35.57
C ASP A 95 41.75 17.44 34.72
N SER A 96 42.72 16.61 34.39
CA SER A 96 42.74 15.52 33.42
C SER A 96 42.52 14.14 34.05
N PHE A 97 42.49 13.13 33.18
CA PHE A 97 42.88 11.71 33.37
C PHE A 97 41.82 10.61 33.15
N THR A 98 42.03 9.94 32.00
CA THR A 98 42.12 8.48 31.72
C THR A 98 40.89 7.60 31.56
N GLU A 99 40.85 7.01 30.37
CA GLU A 99 40.16 5.77 29.98
C GLU A 99 40.86 4.54 30.57
N ASP A 100 40.09 3.56 31.02
CA ASP A 100 40.56 2.19 31.25
C ASP A 100 39.65 1.19 30.54
N LYS A 101 40.29 0.33 29.72
CA LYS A 101 39.71 -0.85 29.08
C LYS A 101 39.80 -2.03 30.05
N PHE A 102 38.74 -2.83 30.16
CA PHE A 102 38.87 -4.22 30.63
C PHE A 102 38.09 -5.18 29.73
N GLN A 103 38.75 -6.29 29.44
CA GLN A 103 38.42 -7.32 28.46
C GLN A 103 38.44 -8.65 29.21
N LEU A 104 37.42 -9.51 29.09
CA LEU A 104 37.52 -10.90 29.52
C LEU A 104 36.65 -11.80 28.62
N ASP A 105 37.29 -12.84 28.08
CA ASP A 105 36.75 -13.91 27.24
C ASP A 105 36.12 -15.06 28.08
N PRO A 106 35.33 -15.96 27.47
CA PRO A 106 34.44 -16.92 28.13
C PRO A 106 35.03 -18.33 28.25
N GLN A 107 34.58 -19.12 29.24
CA GLN A 107 34.73 -20.59 29.20
C GLN A 107 33.78 -21.35 30.16
N ALA A 108 33.33 -22.50 29.64
CA ALA A 108 32.97 -23.75 30.31
C ALA A 108 31.54 -23.98 30.87
N VAL A 109 30.76 -24.61 29.99
CA VAL A 109 29.75 -25.68 30.15
C VAL A 109 30.17 -26.75 31.19
N ASP A 110 29.24 -27.27 32.03
CA ASP A 110 28.72 -28.66 31.99
C ASP A 110 28.10 -29.22 33.31
N VAL A 111 26.95 -29.90 33.12
CA VAL A 111 26.47 -31.15 33.77
C VAL A 111 25.56 -31.13 35.03
N VAL A 112 24.26 -31.38 34.76
CA VAL A 112 23.34 -32.45 35.27
C VAL A 112 23.11 -32.63 36.78
N ASN A 113 21.82 -32.58 37.21
CA ASN A 113 21.12 -33.73 37.83
C ASN A 113 19.61 -33.51 38.02
N ASN A 114 18.83 -34.44 37.44
CA ASN A 114 17.44 -34.73 37.76
C ASN A 114 17.36 -35.52 39.08
N VAL A 115 16.50 -35.09 40.01
CA VAL A 115 15.89 -35.98 41.02
C VAL A 115 14.44 -35.54 41.21
N GLU A 116 13.50 -36.40 40.81
CA GLU A 116 12.11 -36.38 41.29
C GLU A 116 12.04 -36.98 42.69
N ASN A 117 11.43 -36.28 43.66
CA ASN A 117 10.16 -36.72 44.26
C ASN A 117 9.62 -35.72 45.31
N LYS A 118 8.36 -35.35 45.06
CA LYS A 118 7.27 -34.88 45.94
C LYS A 118 7.53 -34.72 47.44
N ASP A 119 7.19 -33.52 47.95
CA ASP A 119 6.08 -33.39 48.91
C ASP A 119 5.50 -31.96 48.98
N GLN A 120 4.17 -31.94 49.00
CA GLN A 120 3.16 -30.90 49.30
C GLN A 120 3.59 -29.49 49.77
N GLY A 121 3.03 -28.45 49.14
CA GLY A 121 3.06 -27.07 49.67
C GLY A 121 2.41 -25.99 48.79
N ASP A 122 1.13 -26.15 48.48
CA ASP A 122 0.12 -25.10 48.18
C ASP A 122 0.62 -23.69 47.77
N ILE A 123 0.84 -23.47 46.47
CA ILE A 123 0.72 -22.16 45.82
C ILE A 123 -0.05 -22.40 44.53
N GLN A 124 -1.28 -21.88 44.46
CA GLN A 124 -2.12 -21.96 43.28
C GLN A 124 -1.46 -21.22 42.12
N ASP A 125 -1.10 -21.98 41.08
CA ASP A 125 -0.74 -21.50 39.76
C ASP A 125 -1.86 -20.60 39.21
N ILE A 126 -1.64 -19.28 39.22
CA ILE A 126 -2.37 -18.33 38.38
C ILE A 126 -1.55 -18.18 37.10
N ASP A 127 -1.36 -19.27 36.37
CA ASP A 127 -0.77 -19.27 35.04
C ASP A 127 -1.63 -20.13 34.14
N ASN A 128 -2.72 -19.53 33.68
CA ASN A 128 -3.42 -19.81 32.42
C ASN A 128 -4.59 -18.83 32.32
N VAL A 129 -4.28 -17.55 32.10
CA VAL A 129 -5.25 -16.69 31.40
C VAL A 129 -5.11 -17.07 29.92
N GLU A 130 -5.90 -18.05 29.53
CA GLU A 130 -6.27 -18.30 28.15
C GLU A 130 -6.71 -16.96 27.56
N VAL A 131 -5.83 -16.35 26.75
CA VAL A 131 -6.10 -15.07 26.09
C VAL A 131 -7.28 -15.29 25.17
N ALA A 132 -8.45 -14.84 25.63
CA ALA A 132 -9.68 -14.89 24.86
C ALA A 132 -9.43 -14.33 23.46
N SER A 133 -9.89 -15.08 22.47
CA SER A 133 -9.93 -14.69 21.06
C SER A 133 -10.67 -13.35 20.91
N GLY A 134 -9.93 -12.23 20.91
CA GLY A 134 -10.54 -10.90 20.86
C GLY A 134 -9.65 -9.70 21.21
N SER A 135 -8.33 -9.79 21.03
CA SER A 135 -7.41 -8.67 21.33
C SER A 135 -7.77 -7.40 20.52
N PRO A 136 -8.08 -6.24 21.15
CA PRO A 136 -8.37 -4.99 20.44
C PRO A 136 -7.21 -4.41 19.61
N LEU A 137 -5.95 -4.82 19.83
CA LEU A 137 -4.76 -4.47 19.04
C LEU A 137 -4.26 -5.65 18.18
N PRO A 138 -5.01 -6.08 17.16
CA PRO A 138 -4.59 -7.21 16.34
C PRO A 138 -3.36 -6.85 15.48
N GLY A 139 -2.34 -7.71 15.48
CA GLY A 139 -1.16 -7.58 14.62
C GLY A 139 0.06 -6.89 15.25
N LEU A 140 -0.09 -6.31 16.44
CA LEU A 140 1.06 -5.94 17.27
C LEU A 140 1.43 -7.16 18.11
N LYS A 141 2.52 -7.86 17.77
CA LYS A 141 3.06 -8.88 18.68
C LYS A 141 3.74 -8.14 19.83
N PRO A 142 3.28 -8.30 21.09
CA PRO A 142 4.04 -7.80 22.21
C PRO A 142 5.37 -8.57 22.21
N GLN A 143 6.50 -7.86 22.18
CA GLN A 143 7.76 -8.48 22.63
C GLN A 143 7.47 -9.12 24.00
N GLN A 144 8.00 -10.32 24.27
CA GLN A 144 7.78 -10.97 25.56
C GLN A 144 8.14 -10.00 26.68
N LEU A 145 7.11 -9.43 27.31
CA LEU A 145 7.25 -8.33 28.24
C LEU A 145 7.49 -8.93 29.61
N ASP A 146 8.75 -8.86 30.02
CA ASP A 146 9.17 -8.93 31.41
C ASP A 146 8.26 -8.01 32.26
N GLU A 147 7.89 -8.41 33.48
CA GLU A 147 6.88 -7.73 34.31
C GLU A 147 7.19 -6.23 34.59
N SER A 148 8.41 -5.80 34.29
CA SER A 148 8.95 -4.44 34.49
C SER A 148 8.32 -3.35 33.60
N PHE A 149 7.49 -3.69 32.61
CA PHE A 149 6.90 -2.71 31.67
C PHE A 149 5.44 -2.32 31.95
N ARG A 150 4.82 -2.81 33.05
CA ARG A 150 3.45 -2.41 33.42
C ARG A 150 3.40 -0.92 33.78
N ILE A 151 2.38 -0.22 33.28
CA ILE A 151 2.14 1.19 33.59
C ILE A 151 1.93 1.36 35.11
N PRO A 152 2.69 2.25 35.80
CA PRO A 152 2.53 2.48 37.24
C PRO A 152 1.10 2.90 37.59
N ARG A 153 0.59 2.45 38.75
CA ARG A 153 -0.79 2.76 39.20
C ARG A 153 -1.07 4.27 39.26
N GLU A 154 -0.07 5.05 39.67
CA GLU A 154 -0.15 6.52 39.72
C GLU A 154 -0.41 7.12 38.33
N THR A 155 0.28 6.62 37.30
CA THR A 155 0.07 7.04 35.91
C THR A 155 -1.33 6.69 35.43
N ILE A 156 -1.87 5.53 35.81
CA ILE A 156 -3.23 5.10 35.46
C ILE A 156 -4.28 6.06 36.07
N GLU A 157 -4.09 6.48 37.32
CA GLU A 157 -4.97 7.45 37.97
C GLU A 157 -4.91 8.83 37.31
N ILE A 158 -3.72 9.29 36.93
CA ILE A 158 -3.56 10.55 36.18
C ILE A 158 -4.23 10.45 34.80
N LEU A 159 -4.08 9.32 34.10
CA LEU A 159 -4.76 9.08 32.83
C LEU A 159 -6.28 9.18 33.01
N LYS A 160 -6.84 8.50 34.01
CA LYS A 160 -8.28 8.48 34.30
C LYS A 160 -8.84 9.85 34.68
N ASN A 161 -8.13 10.61 35.51
CA ASN A 161 -8.67 11.82 36.13
C ASN A 161 -8.33 13.12 35.38
N GLN A 162 -7.20 13.14 34.65
CA GLN A 162 -6.69 14.37 34.02
C GLN A 162 -6.68 14.29 32.49
N VAL A 163 -6.43 13.11 31.91
CA VAL A 163 -6.37 12.94 30.45
C VAL A 163 -7.74 12.61 29.88
N PHE A 164 -8.39 11.57 30.43
CA PHE A 164 -9.78 11.26 30.15
C PHE A 164 -10.69 12.22 30.92
N GLY A 165 -11.52 12.97 30.19
CA GLY A 165 -12.40 13.99 30.77
C GLY A 165 -13.86 13.69 30.50
N PHE A 166 -14.73 14.35 31.26
CA PHE A 166 -16.19 14.29 31.07
C PHE A 166 -16.63 14.77 29.67
N ASP A 167 -15.80 15.57 29.01
CA ASP A 167 -16.05 16.15 27.69
C ASP A 167 -15.46 15.31 26.55
N THR A 168 -14.74 14.22 26.84
CA THR A 168 -14.04 13.40 25.83
C THR A 168 -14.39 11.93 25.91
N PHE A 169 -13.93 11.22 26.93
CA PHE A 169 -14.17 9.78 27.11
C PHE A 169 -14.32 9.50 28.61
N PHE A 170 -15.50 9.05 29.00
CA PHE A 170 -15.83 8.78 30.40
C PHE A 170 -15.52 7.32 30.74
N VAL A 171 -14.44 7.11 31.48
CA VAL A 171 -13.95 5.78 31.87
C VAL A 171 -14.87 5.16 32.93
N THR A 172 -15.40 3.96 32.64
CA THR A 172 -16.24 3.17 33.56
C THR A 172 -15.46 2.03 34.20
N SER A 173 -14.55 1.39 33.47
CA SER A 173 -13.69 0.33 34.00
C SER A 173 -12.32 0.33 33.30
N GLN A 174 -11.35 -0.34 33.91
CA GLN A 174 -10.00 -0.47 33.38
C GLN A 174 -9.53 -1.92 33.53
N ASP A 175 -8.93 -2.47 32.49
CA ASP A 175 -8.41 -3.83 32.45
C ASP A 175 -6.92 -3.78 32.01
N PRO A 176 -6.02 -4.58 32.61
CA PRO A 176 -4.64 -4.68 32.16
C PRO A 176 -4.58 -5.32 30.76
N TYR A 177 -3.73 -4.81 29.87
CA TYR A 177 -3.76 -5.22 28.46
C TYR A 177 -2.41 -5.07 27.75
N GLU A 178 -1.78 -6.18 27.35
CA GLU A 178 -0.54 -6.25 26.52
C GLU A 178 0.57 -5.24 26.92
N GLY A 179 0.88 -5.15 28.22
CA GLY A 179 1.88 -4.20 28.77
C GLY A 179 1.36 -2.76 28.94
N GLY A 180 0.14 -2.47 28.52
CA GLY A 180 -0.60 -1.23 28.73
C GLY A 180 -1.90 -1.43 29.53
N VAL A 181 -2.84 -0.50 29.31
CA VAL A 181 -4.14 -0.48 30.00
C VAL A 181 -5.26 -0.23 28.99
N LEU A 182 -6.30 -1.04 29.07
CA LEU A 182 -7.56 -0.90 28.33
C LEU A 182 -8.57 -0.17 29.21
N PHE A 183 -9.04 0.99 28.75
CA PHE A 183 -10.09 1.74 29.40
C PHE A 183 -11.41 1.53 28.65
N LYS A 184 -12.39 0.93 29.34
CA LYS A 184 -13.78 0.82 28.88
C LYS A 184 -14.56 2.01 29.38
N GLY A 185 -15.46 2.53 28.54
CA GLY A 185 -16.18 3.74 28.87
C GLY A 185 -17.13 4.21 27.79
N ASN A 186 -17.64 5.42 27.97
CA ASN A 186 -18.52 6.07 27.01
C ASN A 186 -17.81 7.26 26.37
N LEU A 187 -17.66 7.21 25.05
CA LEU A 187 -17.21 8.34 24.26
C LEU A 187 -18.22 9.49 24.33
N ARG A 188 -17.73 10.72 24.47
CA ARG A 188 -18.54 11.94 24.53
C ARG A 188 -18.22 12.80 23.32
N GLY A 189 -19.26 13.22 22.60
CA GLY A 189 -19.12 14.02 21.37
C GLY A 189 -18.58 13.23 20.18
N GLU A 190 -18.01 13.96 19.21
CA GLU A 190 -17.41 13.37 18.00
C GLU A 190 -16.07 12.69 18.32
N ALA A 191 -15.88 11.46 17.85
CA ALA A 191 -14.69 10.65 18.10
C ALA A 191 -13.38 11.36 17.74
N ALA A 192 -13.27 11.92 16.53
CA ALA A 192 -12.07 12.64 16.09
C ALA A 192 -11.72 13.84 16.99
N LYS A 193 -12.72 14.64 17.41
CA LYS A 193 -12.48 15.81 18.29
C LYS A 193 -12.07 15.37 19.69
N SER A 194 -12.70 14.33 20.21
CA SER A 194 -12.39 13.77 21.52
C SER A 194 -11.01 13.12 21.54
N TYR A 195 -10.64 12.39 20.48
CA TYR A 195 -9.30 11.82 20.33
C TYR A 195 -8.21 12.89 20.36
N GLU A 196 -8.35 13.97 19.57
CA GLU A 196 -7.35 15.04 19.55
C GLU A 196 -7.22 15.77 20.89
N LYS A 197 -8.32 15.96 21.62
CA LYS A 197 -8.28 16.53 22.98
C LYS A 197 -7.54 15.60 23.95
N ILE A 198 -7.86 14.31 23.96
CA ILE A 198 -7.20 13.32 24.82
C ILE A 198 -5.71 13.24 24.47
N ARG A 199 -5.38 13.19 23.18
CA ARG A 199 -4.00 13.19 22.67
C ARG A 199 -3.21 14.41 23.14
N ARG A 200 -3.78 15.63 23.06
CA ARG A 200 -3.13 16.85 23.56
C ARG A 200 -2.89 16.79 25.06
N ARG A 201 -3.91 16.43 25.86
CA ARG A 201 -3.78 16.27 27.32
C ARG A 201 -2.72 15.23 27.70
N MET A 202 -2.66 14.13 26.95
CA MET A 202 -1.66 13.08 27.15
C MET A 202 -0.25 13.59 26.81
N GLN A 203 -0.09 14.32 25.71
CA GLN A 203 1.18 14.92 25.30
C GLN A 203 1.67 15.96 26.31
N ASP A 204 0.77 16.80 26.84
CA ASP A 204 1.11 17.83 27.82
C ASP A 204 1.56 17.24 29.17
N LYS A 205 1.03 16.08 29.55
CA LYS A 205 1.32 15.43 30.84
C LYS A 205 2.49 14.46 30.78
N PHE A 206 2.59 13.70 29.70
CA PHE A 206 3.50 12.56 29.61
C PHE A 206 4.45 12.63 28.40
N GLY A 207 4.38 13.69 27.60
CA GLY A 207 5.15 13.78 26.35
C GLY A 207 4.80 12.64 25.39
N ASP A 208 5.83 12.08 24.75
CA ASP A 208 5.71 11.03 23.72
C ASP A 208 6.04 9.62 24.29
N VAL A 209 5.83 9.43 25.59
CA VAL A 209 6.12 8.17 26.31
C VAL A 209 5.05 7.11 26.05
N TYR A 210 3.78 7.53 25.98
CA TYR A 210 2.63 6.65 25.80
C TYR A 210 1.94 6.92 24.47
N LYS A 211 1.37 5.87 23.88
CA LYS A 211 0.54 5.95 22.68
C LYS A 211 -0.90 5.58 23.03
N LEU A 212 -1.82 6.38 22.49
CA LEU A 212 -3.26 6.21 22.65
C LEU A 212 -3.86 5.66 21.36
N PHE A 213 -4.68 4.62 21.51
CA PHE A 213 -5.55 4.07 20.49
C PHE A 213 -7.00 4.21 20.94
N LEU A 214 -7.87 4.69 20.05
CA LEU A 214 -9.30 4.74 20.28
C LEU A 214 -9.98 3.81 19.28
N LEU A 215 -10.50 2.70 19.80
CA LEU A 215 -10.87 1.52 19.03
C LEU A 215 -12.31 1.10 19.32
N VAL A 216 -12.83 0.21 18.49
CA VAL A 216 -14.12 -0.46 18.73
C VAL A 216 -13.83 -1.84 19.32
N ASN A 217 -14.39 -2.13 20.49
CA ASN A 217 -14.22 -3.42 21.13
C ASN A 217 -14.88 -4.53 20.28
N PRO A 218 -14.15 -5.60 19.91
CA PRO A 218 -14.70 -6.68 19.12
C PRO A 218 -15.84 -7.45 19.81
N GLU A 219 -15.95 -7.42 21.14
CA GLU A 219 -16.99 -8.18 21.85
C GLU A 219 -18.34 -7.45 21.86
N ASP A 220 -18.36 -6.15 22.19
CA ASP A 220 -19.60 -5.42 22.47
C ASP A 220 -19.86 -4.20 21.56
N ASP A 221 -19.01 -3.97 20.54
CA ASP A 221 -19.08 -2.83 19.61
C ASP A 221 -19.02 -1.45 20.30
N LYS A 222 -18.54 -1.39 21.55
CA LYS A 222 -18.40 -0.12 22.27
C LYS A 222 -17.02 0.52 22.08
N PRO A 223 -16.94 1.86 22.11
CA PRO A 223 -15.68 2.59 22.15
C PRO A 223 -14.80 2.17 23.32
N VAL A 224 -13.54 1.86 23.05
CA VAL A 224 -12.52 1.58 24.07
C VAL A 224 -11.24 2.37 23.78
N ALA A 225 -10.59 2.82 24.84
CA ALA A 225 -9.32 3.54 24.75
C ALA A 225 -8.19 2.65 25.27
N VAL A 226 -7.20 2.35 24.43
CA VAL A 226 -6.03 1.55 24.80
C VAL A 226 -4.82 2.48 24.91
N VAL A 227 -4.13 2.42 26.03
CA VAL A 227 -2.89 3.18 26.26
C VAL A 227 -1.74 2.21 26.46
N VAL A 228 -0.72 2.30 25.61
CA VAL A 228 0.47 1.43 25.67
C VAL A 228 1.76 2.26 25.67
N PRO A 229 2.84 1.81 26.33
CA PRO A 229 4.14 2.47 26.25
C PRO A 229 4.69 2.42 24.82
N ARG A 230 5.26 3.52 24.31
CA ARG A 230 5.75 3.58 22.92
C ARG A 230 6.86 2.56 22.63
N LYS A 231 7.63 2.17 23.64
CA LYS A 231 8.73 1.19 23.52
C LYS A 231 8.22 -0.20 23.10
N THR A 232 6.98 -0.56 23.40
CA THR A 232 6.39 -1.85 23.01
C THR A 232 5.92 -1.91 21.56
N LEU A 233 5.93 -0.77 20.85
CA LEU A 233 5.44 -0.62 19.48
C LEU A 233 6.56 -0.60 18.43
N GLN A 234 7.82 -0.83 18.82
CA GLN A 234 8.93 -0.83 17.87
C GLN A 234 8.88 -2.11 17.02
N PRO A 235 8.90 -1.98 15.67
CA PRO A 235 8.88 -3.15 14.81
C PRO A 235 10.13 -4.01 15.03
N GLU A 236 9.96 -5.33 14.98
CA GLU A 236 11.09 -6.27 15.02
C GLU A 236 12.10 -5.93 13.92
N THR A 237 13.36 -5.77 14.30
CA THR A 237 14.47 -5.64 13.34
C THR A 237 14.72 -7.02 12.74
N THR A 238 14.45 -7.19 11.45
CA THR A 238 14.72 -8.44 10.74
C THR A 238 16.23 -8.71 10.70
N ALA A 239 16.62 -9.99 10.77
CA ALA A 239 18.02 -10.42 10.73
C ALA A 239 18.74 -10.09 9.39
N VAL A 240 17.96 -9.85 8.32
CA VAL A 240 18.47 -9.45 7.00
C VAL A 240 18.15 -7.98 6.75
N PRO A 241 19.08 -7.19 6.19
CA PRO A 241 18.80 -5.81 5.79
C PRO A 241 17.64 -5.76 4.78
N GLU A 242 16.61 -4.97 5.08
CA GLU A 242 15.39 -4.87 4.28
C GLU A 242 15.67 -4.59 2.79
N TRP A 243 16.65 -3.73 2.51
CA TRP A 243 17.06 -3.35 1.16
C TRP A 243 17.63 -4.51 0.34
N PHE A 244 18.33 -5.46 0.98
CA PHE A 244 18.92 -6.61 0.30
C PHE A 244 17.83 -7.58 -0.13
N ALA A 245 16.89 -7.87 0.76
CA ALA A 245 15.73 -8.69 0.44
C ALA A 245 14.90 -8.02 -0.67
N ALA A 246 14.64 -6.71 -0.59
CA ALA A 246 13.89 -5.99 -1.63
C ALA A 246 14.59 -6.05 -3.00
N ALA A 247 15.92 -5.92 -3.02
CA ALA A 247 16.70 -6.05 -4.26
C ALA A 247 16.64 -7.46 -4.86
N ALA A 248 16.74 -8.50 -4.02
CA ALA A 248 16.63 -9.89 -4.47
C ALA A 248 15.24 -10.19 -5.06
N PHE A 249 14.18 -9.82 -4.34
CA PHE A 249 12.79 -9.95 -4.79
C PHE A 249 12.52 -9.16 -6.08
N GLY A 250 13.06 -7.94 -6.18
CA GLY A 250 13.01 -7.11 -7.38
C GLY A 250 13.69 -7.77 -8.58
N LEU A 251 14.88 -8.33 -8.40
CA LEU A 251 15.63 -9.02 -9.46
C LEU A 251 14.86 -10.25 -9.97
N VAL A 252 14.31 -11.06 -9.07
CA VAL A 252 13.50 -12.21 -9.44
C VAL A 252 12.22 -11.77 -10.16
N THR A 253 11.60 -10.67 -9.72
CA THR A 253 10.39 -10.13 -10.38
C THR A 253 10.69 -9.61 -11.78
N VAL A 254 11.83 -8.95 -12.00
CA VAL A 254 12.26 -8.53 -13.34
C VAL A 254 12.46 -9.76 -14.23
N PHE A 255 13.11 -10.80 -13.72
CA PHE A 255 13.30 -12.05 -14.45
C PHE A 255 11.97 -12.71 -14.82
N THR A 256 11.02 -12.83 -13.89
CA THR A 256 9.70 -13.44 -14.17
C THR A 256 8.85 -12.59 -15.11
N LEU A 257 8.94 -11.26 -15.03
CA LEU A 257 8.29 -10.36 -16.00
C LEU A 257 8.84 -10.54 -17.41
N LEU A 258 10.17 -10.61 -17.57
CA LEU A 258 10.79 -10.86 -18.87
C LEU A 258 10.39 -12.23 -19.41
N LEU A 259 10.52 -13.27 -18.59
CA LEU A 259 10.18 -14.65 -18.95
C LEU A 259 8.72 -14.79 -19.38
N ARG A 260 7.79 -14.16 -18.64
CA ARG A 260 6.37 -14.23 -18.94
C ARG A 260 6.02 -13.63 -20.29
N ASN A 261 6.76 -12.63 -20.74
CA ASN A 261 6.53 -11.96 -22.02
C ASN A 261 7.19 -12.65 -23.22
N VAL A 262 7.83 -13.82 -23.03
CA VAL A 262 8.45 -14.62 -24.10
C VAL A 262 7.81 -16.01 -24.16
N PRO A 263 6.80 -16.24 -25.02
CA PRO A 263 6.07 -17.52 -25.08
C PRO A 263 6.98 -18.74 -25.28
N ALA A 264 8.04 -18.61 -26.08
CA ALA A 264 8.99 -19.68 -26.38
C ALA A 264 9.72 -20.22 -25.13
N LEU A 265 9.93 -19.36 -24.12
CA LEU A 265 10.63 -19.72 -22.89
C LEU A 265 9.69 -20.29 -21.80
N GLN A 266 8.38 -20.18 -21.99
CA GLN A 266 7.40 -20.67 -21.01
C GLN A 266 7.32 -22.20 -20.98
N SER A 267 7.61 -22.89 -22.09
CA SER A 267 7.50 -24.35 -22.17
C SER A 267 8.66 -25.10 -21.51
N ASN A 268 9.84 -24.48 -21.38
CA ASN A 268 11.04 -25.10 -20.81
C ASN A 268 11.90 -24.08 -20.05
N LEU A 269 11.77 -24.03 -18.73
CA LEU A 269 12.53 -23.09 -17.89
C LEU A 269 14.05 -23.23 -18.08
N LEU A 270 14.54 -24.48 -18.16
CA LEU A 270 15.97 -24.76 -18.37
C LEU A 270 16.51 -24.17 -19.69
N SER A 271 15.68 -24.11 -20.73
CA SER A 271 16.07 -23.50 -22.01
C SER A 271 16.31 -21.99 -21.95
N THR A 272 15.82 -21.33 -20.89
CA THR A 272 16.08 -19.90 -20.61
C THR A 272 17.55 -19.65 -20.29
N PHE A 273 18.19 -20.56 -19.56
CA PHE A 273 19.61 -20.43 -19.24
C PHE A 273 20.50 -20.62 -20.47
N ASP A 274 20.05 -21.46 -21.41
CA ASP A 274 20.76 -21.69 -22.68
C ASP A 274 20.53 -20.57 -23.69
N ASN A 275 19.41 -19.84 -23.61
CA ASN A 275 19.00 -18.83 -24.58
C ASN A 275 18.68 -17.48 -23.91
N LEU A 276 19.62 -16.98 -23.11
CA LEU A 276 19.44 -15.73 -22.37
C LEU A 276 19.16 -14.51 -23.29
N GLU A 277 19.56 -14.59 -24.55
CA GLU A 277 19.27 -13.54 -25.54
C GLU A 277 17.78 -13.38 -25.84
N LEU A 278 16.98 -14.44 -25.77
CA LEU A 278 15.53 -14.40 -26.02
C LEU A 278 14.77 -13.59 -24.95
N LEU A 279 15.35 -13.38 -23.76
CA LEU A 279 14.76 -12.49 -22.75
C LEU A 279 14.65 -11.05 -23.24
N LYS A 280 15.46 -10.63 -24.22
CA LYS A 280 15.37 -9.28 -24.82
C LYS A 280 14.02 -9.05 -25.48
N ASP A 281 13.39 -10.09 -26.03
CA ASP A 281 12.09 -9.99 -26.69
C ASP A 281 10.96 -9.68 -25.69
N GLY A 282 11.15 -10.03 -24.42
CA GLY A 282 10.20 -9.76 -23.33
C GLY A 282 10.28 -8.33 -22.76
N ILE A 283 11.28 -7.53 -23.14
CA ILE A 283 11.56 -6.22 -22.52
C ILE A 283 10.36 -5.27 -22.66
N SER A 284 9.74 -5.19 -23.84
CA SER A 284 8.63 -4.27 -24.09
C SER A 284 7.42 -4.57 -23.20
N GLY A 285 7.03 -5.85 -23.11
CA GLY A 285 5.90 -6.26 -22.26
C GLY A 285 6.21 -6.17 -20.76
N ALA A 286 7.43 -6.51 -20.37
CA ALA A 286 7.90 -6.33 -19.00
C ALA A 286 7.87 -4.85 -18.59
N PHE A 287 8.32 -3.95 -19.48
CA PHE A 287 8.31 -2.52 -19.24
C PHE A 287 6.88 -1.97 -19.07
N VAL A 288 5.95 -2.34 -19.95
CA VAL A 288 4.54 -1.91 -19.85
C VAL A 288 3.92 -2.37 -18.53
N THR A 289 4.11 -3.64 -18.18
CA THR A 289 3.57 -4.20 -16.93
C THR A 289 4.22 -3.52 -15.71
N ALA A 290 5.54 -3.39 -15.71
CA ALA A 290 6.29 -2.71 -14.65
C ALA A 290 5.92 -1.22 -14.52
N LEU A 291 5.57 -0.55 -15.63
CA LEU A 291 5.10 0.82 -15.61
C LEU A 291 3.77 0.95 -14.86
N VAL A 292 2.81 0.05 -15.12
CA VAL A 292 1.53 0.03 -14.40
C VAL A 292 1.75 -0.21 -12.91
N LEU A 293 2.59 -1.19 -12.54
CA LEU A 293 2.93 -1.48 -11.14
C LEU A 293 3.69 -0.32 -10.47
N GLY A 294 4.62 0.30 -11.20
CA GLY A 294 5.39 1.43 -10.71
C GLY A 294 4.50 2.64 -10.44
N VAL A 295 3.58 2.95 -11.34
CA VAL A 295 2.60 4.04 -11.15
C VAL A 295 1.65 3.73 -10.00
N HIS A 296 1.23 2.47 -9.83
CA HIS A 296 0.47 2.02 -8.67
C HIS A 296 1.21 2.33 -7.36
N GLU A 297 2.46 1.91 -7.23
CA GLU A 297 3.23 2.14 -6.02
C GLU A 297 3.54 3.63 -5.78
N LEU A 298 3.82 4.38 -6.85
CA LEU A 298 3.96 5.83 -6.76
C LEU A 298 2.67 6.50 -6.27
N GLY A 299 1.50 6.00 -6.65
CA GLY A 299 0.20 6.46 -6.15
C GLY A 299 0.09 6.33 -4.64
N HIS A 300 0.49 5.19 -4.08
CA HIS A 300 0.57 5.03 -2.61
C HIS A 300 1.53 6.03 -1.99
N ILE A 301 2.77 6.12 -2.50
CA ILE A 301 3.83 6.96 -1.92
C ILE A 301 3.43 8.45 -1.89
N LEU A 302 2.84 8.95 -2.99
CA LEU A 302 2.43 10.35 -3.10
C LEU A 302 1.39 10.71 -2.04
N VAL A 303 0.34 9.90 -1.89
CA VAL A 303 -0.74 10.17 -0.93
C VAL A 303 -0.31 9.88 0.50
N ALA A 304 0.54 8.88 0.73
CA ALA A 304 1.07 8.59 2.06
C ALA A 304 1.93 9.72 2.61
N ARG A 305 2.71 10.40 1.75
CA ARG A 305 3.49 11.58 2.15
C ARG A 305 2.60 12.70 2.68
N GLU A 306 1.47 12.96 2.01
CA GLU A 306 0.50 13.96 2.45
C GLU A 306 -0.22 13.55 3.74
N ALA A 307 -0.51 12.26 3.91
CA ALA A 307 -1.14 11.71 5.11
C ALA A 307 -0.18 11.49 6.30
N GLY A 308 1.12 11.79 6.15
CA GLY A 308 2.12 11.55 7.19
C GLY A 308 2.38 10.06 7.48
N ILE A 309 2.07 9.19 6.52
CA ILE A 309 2.27 7.74 6.60
C ILE A 309 3.65 7.42 5.99
N LYS A 310 4.46 6.66 6.74
CA LYS A 310 5.81 6.26 6.35
C LYS A 310 5.76 4.83 5.84
N PHE A 311 6.22 4.63 4.62
CA PHE A 311 6.38 3.31 4.03
C PHE A 311 7.82 2.81 4.17
N GLY A 312 7.94 1.49 4.27
CA GLY A 312 9.19 0.78 4.06
C GLY A 312 9.52 0.63 2.59
N ILE A 313 10.56 -0.14 2.29
CA ILE A 313 10.96 -0.43 0.92
C ILE A 313 9.93 -1.40 0.31
N PRO A 314 9.41 -1.13 -0.91
CA PRO A 314 8.46 -2.04 -1.56
C PRO A 314 9.13 -3.37 -1.95
N TYR A 315 8.53 -4.48 -1.55
CA TYR A 315 8.95 -5.82 -1.95
C TYR A 315 8.15 -6.29 -3.17
N PHE A 316 8.76 -6.25 -4.34
CA PHE A 316 8.12 -6.78 -5.55
C PHE A 316 8.08 -8.30 -5.50
N VAL A 317 6.86 -8.86 -5.52
CA VAL A 317 6.65 -10.30 -5.42
C VAL A 317 6.54 -10.89 -6.83
N PRO A 318 7.43 -11.82 -7.19
CA PRO A 318 7.38 -12.47 -8.50
C PRO A 318 6.16 -13.39 -8.59
N SER A 319 5.59 -13.49 -9.79
CA SER A 319 4.53 -14.46 -10.10
C SER A 319 4.87 -15.26 -11.33
N TRP A 320 4.71 -16.58 -11.26
CA TRP A 320 4.93 -17.45 -12.42
C TRP A 320 3.85 -17.24 -13.50
N GLN A 321 2.63 -16.93 -13.08
CA GLN A 321 1.48 -16.92 -13.98
C GLN A 321 1.31 -15.62 -14.76
N ILE A 322 1.63 -14.47 -14.16
CA ILE A 322 1.47 -13.16 -14.85
C ILE A 322 2.72 -12.28 -14.73
N GLY A 323 3.85 -12.86 -14.29
CA GLY A 323 5.14 -12.19 -14.17
C GLY A 323 5.36 -11.52 -12.82
N ALA A 324 4.36 -10.81 -12.29
CA ALA A 324 4.43 -10.19 -10.96
C ALA A 324 3.09 -10.32 -10.22
N PHE A 325 3.14 -10.50 -8.91
CA PHE A 325 1.96 -10.39 -8.03
C PHE A 325 1.65 -8.92 -7.71
N GLY A 326 2.68 -8.07 -7.67
CA GLY A 326 2.58 -6.69 -7.21
C GLY A 326 3.75 -6.36 -6.29
N ALA A 327 3.60 -5.28 -5.53
CA ALA A 327 4.53 -4.91 -4.46
C ALA A 327 3.84 -5.05 -3.09
N ILE A 328 4.58 -5.56 -2.12
CA ILE A 328 4.17 -5.54 -0.71
C ILE A 328 4.94 -4.42 -0.03
N THR A 329 4.23 -3.34 0.28
CA THR A 329 4.80 -2.17 0.96
C THR A 329 4.29 -2.10 2.39
N ARG A 330 5.22 -2.21 3.34
CA ARG A 330 4.91 -2.19 4.77
C ARG A 330 4.73 -0.75 5.27
N ILE A 331 3.69 -0.53 6.08
CA ILE A 331 3.51 0.73 6.81
C ILE A 331 4.36 0.66 8.08
N LEU A 332 5.27 1.64 8.26
CA LEU A 332 6.22 1.66 9.38
C LEU A 332 5.70 2.39 10.62
N ASN A 333 4.71 3.27 10.47
CA ASN A 333 4.12 4.02 11.56
C ASN A 333 2.63 3.73 11.72
N ILE A 334 2.09 4.03 12.90
CA ILE A 334 0.66 3.90 13.16
C ILE A 334 -0.09 4.94 12.33
N VAL A 335 -1.06 4.46 11.56
CA VAL A 335 -1.92 5.32 10.73
C VAL A 335 -2.87 6.10 11.63
N PRO A 336 -3.04 7.43 11.42
CA PRO A 336 -3.83 8.26 12.32
C PRO A 336 -5.32 7.89 12.37
N LYS A 337 -5.96 7.77 11.20
CA LYS A 337 -7.42 7.65 11.05
C LYS A 337 -7.78 6.72 9.89
N ARG A 338 -8.98 6.14 9.93
CA ARG A 338 -9.52 5.31 8.83
C ARG A 338 -9.57 6.04 7.49
N GLU A 339 -9.83 7.34 7.49
CA GLU A 339 -9.81 8.15 6.26
C GLU A 339 -8.43 8.20 5.61
N ASP A 340 -7.35 8.30 6.39
CA ASP A 340 -5.99 8.37 5.85
C ASP A 340 -5.57 7.03 5.24
N LEU A 341 -5.97 5.91 5.89
CA LEU A 341 -5.80 4.58 5.34
C LEU A 341 -6.59 4.40 4.03
N LEU A 342 -7.84 4.88 3.99
CA LEU A 342 -8.67 4.80 2.78
C LEU A 342 -8.05 5.55 1.61
N LYS A 343 -7.58 6.78 1.83
CA LYS A 343 -6.91 7.59 0.80
C LYS A 343 -5.70 6.86 0.23
N VAL A 344 -4.83 6.38 1.10
CA VAL A 344 -3.60 5.68 0.68
C VAL A 344 -3.92 4.37 -0.02
N ALA A 345 -4.81 3.54 0.52
CA ALA A 345 -5.19 2.26 -0.05
C ALA A 345 -5.89 2.40 -1.41
N SER A 346 -6.65 3.48 -1.63
CA SER A 346 -7.32 3.74 -2.92
C SER A 346 -6.38 4.36 -3.95
N ALA A 347 -5.36 5.11 -3.53
CA ALA A 347 -4.50 5.89 -4.41
C ALA A 347 -3.70 5.04 -5.42
N GLY A 348 -3.10 3.95 -4.94
CA GLY A 348 -2.33 3.04 -5.80
C GLY A 348 -3.20 2.40 -6.88
N PRO A 349 -4.29 1.72 -6.50
CA PRO A 349 -5.20 1.12 -7.48
C PRO A 349 -5.80 2.13 -8.47
N LEU A 350 -6.18 3.33 -8.04
CA LEU A 350 -6.68 4.36 -8.95
C LEU A 350 -5.62 4.78 -9.99
N ALA A 351 -4.37 4.97 -9.56
CA ALA A 351 -3.27 5.32 -10.45
C ALA A 351 -2.96 4.18 -11.43
N GLY A 352 -2.88 2.94 -10.93
CA GLY A 352 -2.66 1.74 -11.74
C GLY A 352 -3.76 1.51 -12.79
N PHE A 353 -5.04 1.63 -12.39
CA PHE A 353 -6.17 1.48 -13.31
C PHE A 353 -6.17 2.57 -14.37
N SER A 354 -5.89 3.82 -13.99
CA SER A 354 -5.86 4.95 -14.92
C SER A 354 -4.83 4.76 -16.03
N VAL A 355 -3.59 4.40 -15.68
CA VAL A 355 -2.53 4.14 -16.68
C VAL A 355 -2.81 2.85 -17.45
N GLY A 356 -3.26 1.79 -16.77
CA GLY A 356 -3.62 0.53 -17.42
C GLY A 356 -4.71 0.71 -18.49
N PHE A 357 -5.78 1.44 -18.19
CA PHE A 357 -6.85 1.71 -19.16
C PHE A 357 -6.37 2.57 -20.33
N LEU A 358 -5.56 3.59 -20.05
CA LEU A 358 -5.00 4.43 -21.11
C LEU A 358 -4.17 3.59 -22.09
N LEU A 359 -3.27 2.74 -21.57
CA LEU A 359 -2.43 1.87 -22.41
C LEU A 359 -3.25 0.79 -23.12
N TYR A 360 -4.27 0.24 -22.46
CA TYR A 360 -5.16 -0.77 -23.05
C TYR A 360 -5.93 -0.21 -24.25
N ILE A 361 -6.55 0.97 -24.10
CA ILE A 361 -7.26 1.65 -25.20
C ILE A 361 -6.28 2.05 -26.30
N LEU A 362 -5.11 2.59 -25.92
CA LEU A 362 -4.07 2.96 -26.88
C LEU A 362 -3.59 1.77 -27.70
N GLY A 363 -3.55 0.57 -27.13
CA GLY A 363 -3.22 -0.68 -27.83
C GLY A 363 -4.20 -1.02 -28.96
N PHE A 364 -5.47 -0.66 -28.85
CA PHE A 364 -6.42 -0.85 -29.96
C PHE A 364 -6.31 0.22 -31.03
N VAL A 365 -5.87 1.43 -30.66
CA VAL A 365 -5.74 2.57 -31.59
C VAL A 365 -4.43 2.52 -32.37
N LEU A 366 -3.35 2.05 -31.76
CA LEU A 366 -2.02 2.00 -32.39
C LEU A 366 -1.85 0.72 -33.23
N PRO A 367 -1.45 0.84 -34.51
CA PRO A 367 -1.16 -0.33 -35.32
C PRO A 367 0.05 -1.11 -34.75
N PRO A 368 0.09 -2.44 -34.94
CA PRO A 368 1.26 -3.23 -34.54
C PRO A 368 2.53 -2.76 -35.23
N SER A 369 3.64 -2.68 -34.49
CA SER A 369 4.92 -2.17 -34.99
C SER A 369 5.56 -3.06 -36.05
N ASP A 370 5.25 -4.35 -36.03
CA ASP A 370 5.67 -5.36 -37.01
C ASP A 370 4.67 -5.53 -38.18
N GLY A 371 3.56 -4.79 -38.14
CA GLY A 371 2.46 -4.88 -39.11
C GLY A 371 1.60 -6.15 -39.02
N ILE A 372 1.99 -7.13 -38.18
CA ILE A 372 1.29 -8.42 -38.02
C ILE A 372 0.54 -8.46 -36.72
N GLY A 373 1.10 -7.92 -35.63
CA GLY A 373 0.52 -7.94 -34.29
C GLY A 373 0.40 -9.33 -33.69
N VAL A 374 -0.27 -9.38 -32.53
CA VAL A 374 -0.60 -10.64 -31.87
C VAL A 374 -1.98 -11.06 -32.33
N VAL A 375 -2.06 -12.23 -32.95
CA VAL A 375 -3.33 -12.83 -33.36
C VAL A 375 -3.93 -13.53 -32.15
N VAL A 376 -5.09 -13.04 -31.70
CA VAL A 376 -5.79 -13.55 -30.52
C VAL A 376 -7.22 -13.91 -30.91
N ASP A 377 -7.74 -15.01 -30.36
CA ASP A 377 -9.14 -15.36 -30.53
C ASP A 377 -10.04 -14.42 -29.72
N ALA A 378 -11.19 -14.04 -30.28
CA ALA A 378 -12.15 -13.16 -29.61
C ALA A 378 -12.55 -13.67 -28.22
N SER A 379 -12.58 -15.00 -28.01
CA SER A 379 -12.91 -15.63 -26.72
C SER A 379 -12.00 -15.20 -25.57
N VAL A 380 -10.76 -14.77 -25.84
CA VAL A 380 -9.84 -14.31 -24.79
C VAL A 380 -10.41 -13.09 -24.04
N PHE A 381 -11.17 -12.25 -24.73
CA PHE A 381 -11.81 -11.08 -24.11
C PHE A 381 -12.99 -11.47 -23.20
N HIS A 382 -13.45 -12.72 -23.21
CA HIS A 382 -14.44 -13.21 -22.25
C HIS A 382 -13.90 -13.40 -20.83
N GLU A 383 -12.58 -13.45 -20.66
CA GLU A 383 -11.96 -13.65 -19.34
C GLU A 383 -12.13 -12.42 -18.41
N SER A 384 -12.54 -11.27 -18.95
CA SER A 384 -12.70 -10.05 -18.16
C SER A 384 -13.86 -9.19 -18.67
N PHE A 385 -14.80 -8.86 -17.80
CA PHE A 385 -15.99 -8.08 -18.13
C PHE A 385 -15.60 -6.68 -18.60
N LEU A 386 -14.68 -6.05 -17.87
CA LEU A 386 -14.21 -4.71 -18.21
C LEU A 386 -13.36 -4.72 -19.48
N ALA A 387 -12.39 -5.63 -19.59
CA ALA A 387 -11.53 -5.68 -20.77
C ALA A 387 -12.34 -6.05 -22.03
N GLY A 388 -13.19 -7.07 -21.94
CA GLY A 388 -14.06 -7.47 -23.04
C GLY A 388 -15.12 -6.44 -23.40
N GLY A 389 -15.70 -5.75 -22.41
CA GLY A 389 -16.63 -4.64 -22.65
C GLY A 389 -15.96 -3.48 -23.39
N LEU A 390 -14.75 -3.08 -22.99
CA LEU A 390 -13.97 -2.07 -23.69
C LEU A 390 -13.52 -2.54 -25.08
N ALA A 391 -13.07 -3.78 -25.22
CA ALA A 391 -12.71 -4.36 -26.51
C ALA A 391 -13.91 -4.34 -27.46
N LYS A 392 -15.10 -4.75 -27.00
CA LYS A 392 -16.33 -4.69 -27.80
C LYS A 392 -16.72 -3.27 -28.15
N LEU A 393 -16.55 -2.31 -27.24
CA LEU A 393 -16.83 -0.89 -27.49
C LEU A 393 -15.90 -0.31 -28.57
N VAL A 394 -14.62 -0.69 -28.57
CA VAL A 394 -13.61 -0.13 -29.49
C VAL A 394 -13.60 -0.86 -30.85
N LEU A 395 -13.65 -2.19 -30.84
CA LEU A 395 -13.60 -3.02 -32.06
C LEU A 395 -14.97 -3.19 -32.73
N GLY A 396 -16.06 -3.00 -31.99
CA GLY A 396 -17.42 -3.11 -32.50
C GLY A 396 -17.72 -4.46 -33.15
N ASP A 397 -18.09 -4.42 -34.43
CA ASP A 397 -18.42 -5.61 -35.22
C ASP A 397 -17.19 -6.43 -35.64
N ALA A 398 -15.98 -5.90 -35.49
CA ALA A 398 -14.77 -6.67 -35.73
C ALA A 398 -14.57 -7.76 -34.67
N LEU A 399 -15.12 -7.58 -33.46
CA LEU A 399 -15.09 -8.56 -32.38
C LEU A 399 -16.26 -9.53 -32.52
N LYS A 400 -16.00 -10.69 -33.14
CA LYS A 400 -16.96 -11.79 -33.36
C LYS A 400 -16.45 -13.12 -32.84
N GLU A 401 -17.36 -13.95 -32.36
CA GLU A 401 -17.04 -15.29 -31.90
C GLU A 401 -16.35 -16.14 -32.97
N GLY A 402 -15.30 -16.88 -32.58
CA GLY A 402 -14.53 -17.75 -33.48
C GLY A 402 -13.72 -17.02 -34.56
N THR A 403 -13.60 -15.68 -34.46
CA THR A 403 -12.69 -14.91 -35.32
C THR A 403 -11.41 -14.58 -34.58
N SER A 404 -10.29 -14.76 -35.28
CA SER A 404 -8.99 -14.32 -34.78
C SER A 404 -8.75 -12.87 -35.20
N ILE A 405 -8.39 -12.04 -34.25
CA ILE A 405 -8.15 -10.61 -34.44
C ILE A 405 -6.69 -10.33 -34.17
N SER A 406 -6.04 -9.60 -35.08
CA SER A 406 -4.72 -9.06 -34.82
C SER A 406 -4.87 -7.80 -33.96
N VAL A 407 -4.26 -7.83 -32.77
CA VAL A 407 -4.19 -6.69 -31.86
C VAL A 407 -2.75 -6.31 -31.59
N ASN A 408 -2.52 -5.05 -31.22
CA ASN A 408 -1.22 -4.63 -30.74
C ASN A 408 -0.86 -5.41 -29.46
N PRO A 409 0.37 -5.96 -29.33
CA PRO A 409 0.82 -6.60 -28.09
C PRO A 409 0.58 -5.77 -26.82
N LEU A 410 0.57 -4.43 -26.95
CA LEU A 410 0.25 -3.49 -25.88
C LEU A 410 -1.07 -3.79 -25.17
N VAL A 411 -2.09 -4.27 -25.89
CA VAL A 411 -3.40 -4.66 -25.33
C VAL A 411 -3.22 -5.74 -24.27
N ILE A 412 -2.45 -6.78 -24.58
CA ILE A 412 -2.25 -7.93 -23.68
C ILE A 412 -1.39 -7.53 -22.49
N TRP A 413 -0.33 -6.74 -22.70
CA TRP A 413 0.55 -6.28 -21.63
C TRP A 413 -0.16 -5.30 -20.67
N ALA A 414 -0.95 -4.37 -21.20
CA ALA A 414 -1.75 -3.45 -20.39
C ALA A 414 -2.83 -4.20 -19.59
N TRP A 415 -3.46 -5.20 -20.20
CA TRP A 415 -4.45 -6.03 -19.51
C TRP A 415 -3.83 -6.87 -18.39
N ALA A 416 -2.61 -7.39 -18.56
CA ALA A 416 -1.89 -8.04 -17.48
C ALA A 416 -1.66 -7.10 -16.28
N GLY A 417 -1.27 -5.84 -16.53
CA GLY A 417 -1.15 -4.81 -15.49
C GLY A 417 -2.49 -4.49 -14.80
N LEU A 418 -3.58 -4.38 -15.57
CA LEU A 418 -4.93 -4.20 -15.05
C LEU A 418 -5.38 -5.37 -14.16
N LEU A 419 -5.04 -6.60 -14.54
CA LEU A 419 -5.33 -7.80 -13.76
C LEU A 419 -4.56 -7.82 -12.43
N ILE A 420 -3.26 -7.49 -12.45
CA ILE A 420 -2.46 -7.38 -11.22
C ILE A 420 -3.10 -6.37 -10.27
N ASN A 421 -3.50 -5.22 -10.78
CA ASN A 421 -4.15 -4.19 -9.99
C ASN A 421 -5.53 -4.62 -9.46
N ALA A 422 -6.30 -5.35 -10.26
CA ALA A 422 -7.59 -5.90 -9.86
C ALA A 422 -7.46 -6.93 -8.73
N ILE A 423 -6.43 -7.78 -8.78
CA ILE A 423 -6.12 -8.74 -7.71
C ILE A 423 -5.78 -8.00 -6.41
N ASN A 424 -5.01 -6.91 -6.47
CA ASN A 424 -4.73 -6.07 -5.30
C ASN A 424 -5.96 -5.34 -4.76
N SER A 425 -6.98 -5.14 -5.61
CA SER A 425 -8.26 -4.52 -5.24
C SER A 425 -9.25 -5.52 -4.62
N ILE A 426 -8.92 -6.81 -4.51
CA ILE A 426 -9.78 -7.80 -3.85
C ILE A 426 -9.91 -7.46 -2.36
N PRO A 427 -11.14 -7.45 -1.79
CA PRO A 427 -11.33 -7.15 -0.38
C PRO A 427 -10.97 -8.34 0.51
N ALA A 428 -9.67 -8.59 0.65
CA ALA A 428 -9.11 -9.67 1.45
C ALA A 428 -7.80 -9.27 2.13
N GLY A 429 -7.78 -9.33 3.47
CA GLY A 429 -6.53 -9.23 4.25
C GLY A 429 -5.83 -7.88 4.13
N GLU A 430 -4.52 -7.91 3.93
CA GLU A 430 -3.65 -6.72 3.82
C GLU A 430 -3.60 -6.11 2.42
N LEU A 431 -4.27 -6.71 1.43
CA LEU A 431 -4.43 -6.15 0.09
C LEU A 431 -5.05 -4.74 0.16
N ASP A 432 -4.84 -3.95 -0.89
CA ASP A 432 -5.42 -2.62 -0.99
C ASP A 432 -6.94 -2.66 -0.86
N GLY A 433 -7.60 -3.62 -1.51
CA GLY A 433 -9.03 -3.86 -1.34
C GLY A 433 -9.44 -4.21 0.09
N GLY A 434 -8.60 -4.97 0.81
CA GLY A 434 -8.83 -5.31 2.22
C GLY A 434 -8.71 -4.08 3.14
N ARG A 435 -7.70 -3.23 2.90
CA ARG A 435 -7.50 -1.95 3.59
C ARG A 435 -8.63 -0.96 3.28
N ILE A 436 -9.12 -0.92 2.05
CA ILE A 436 -10.31 -0.13 1.65
C ILE A 436 -11.54 -0.66 2.41
N ALA A 437 -11.78 -1.97 2.40
CA ALA A 437 -12.94 -2.56 3.07
C ALA A 437 -12.92 -2.30 4.59
N PHE A 438 -11.76 -2.43 5.22
CA PHE A 438 -11.56 -2.08 6.62
C PHE A 438 -11.81 -0.60 6.88
N SER A 439 -11.30 0.28 6.02
CA SER A 439 -11.46 1.72 6.22
C SER A 439 -12.91 2.18 6.06
N ILE A 440 -13.70 1.53 5.19
CA ILE A 440 -15.12 1.87 4.97
C ILE A 440 -16.04 1.22 6.01
N TRP A 441 -15.90 -0.08 6.27
CA TRP A 441 -16.87 -0.84 7.07
C TRP A 441 -16.38 -1.24 8.46
N GLY A 442 -15.12 -0.95 8.79
CA GLY A 442 -14.53 -1.28 10.09
C GLY A 442 -14.15 -2.76 10.23
N ARG A 443 -13.63 -3.11 11.40
CA ARG A 443 -12.92 -4.37 11.65
C ARG A 443 -13.80 -5.62 11.47
N LYS A 444 -14.99 -5.65 12.07
CA LYS A 444 -15.89 -6.82 12.04
C LYS A 444 -16.38 -7.12 10.63
N ALA A 445 -16.88 -6.10 9.93
CA ALA A 445 -17.39 -6.26 8.58
C ALA A 445 -16.26 -6.63 7.60
N SER A 446 -15.11 -5.97 7.69
CA SER A 446 -13.95 -6.30 6.84
C SER A 446 -13.42 -7.71 7.07
N ALA A 447 -13.43 -8.21 8.30
CA ALA A 447 -13.07 -9.60 8.60
C ALA A 447 -14.05 -10.59 7.96
N ARG A 448 -15.36 -10.31 8.01
CA ARG A 448 -16.39 -11.11 7.33
C ARG A 448 -16.21 -11.08 5.81
N ILE A 449 -16.01 -9.89 5.24
CA ILE A 449 -15.79 -9.71 3.80
C ILE A 449 -14.53 -10.48 3.37
N THR A 450 -13.42 -10.36 4.12
CA THR A 450 -12.19 -11.12 3.87
C THR A 450 -12.46 -12.63 3.92
N GLY A 451 -13.20 -13.10 4.93
CA GLY A 451 -13.59 -14.51 5.04
C GLY A 451 -14.39 -14.99 3.83
N VAL A 452 -15.40 -14.21 3.41
CA VAL A 452 -16.21 -14.49 2.22
C VAL A 452 -15.35 -14.49 0.96
N SER A 453 -14.48 -13.50 0.76
CA SER A 453 -13.55 -13.41 -0.37
C SER A 453 -12.65 -14.65 -0.46
N ILE A 454 -12.04 -15.06 0.66
CA ILE A 454 -11.17 -16.24 0.71
C ILE A 454 -11.97 -17.51 0.42
N VAL A 455 -13.19 -17.65 0.94
CA VAL A 455 -14.06 -18.81 0.66
C VAL A 455 -14.47 -18.86 -0.81
N LEU A 456 -14.89 -17.74 -1.40
CA LEU A 456 -15.26 -17.67 -2.81
C LEU A 456 -14.07 -17.98 -3.73
N LEU A 457 -12.91 -17.39 -3.46
CA LEU A 457 -11.68 -17.70 -4.19
C LEU A 457 -11.27 -19.17 -4.00
N GLY A 458 -11.39 -19.71 -2.78
CA GLY A 458 -11.16 -21.12 -2.46
C GLY A 458 -12.08 -22.06 -3.22
N LEU A 459 -13.38 -21.74 -3.35
CA LEU A 459 -14.30 -22.48 -4.21
C LEU A 459 -13.87 -22.38 -5.68
N GLY A 460 -13.45 -21.20 -6.14
CA GLY A 460 -12.90 -21.00 -7.48
C GLY A 460 -11.67 -21.88 -7.78
N SER A 461 -10.82 -22.12 -6.78
CA SER A 461 -9.65 -22.99 -6.91
C SER A 461 -9.97 -24.45 -7.25
N LEU A 462 -11.18 -24.92 -6.91
CA LEU A 462 -11.61 -26.28 -7.23
C LEU A 462 -11.83 -26.49 -8.73
N PHE A 463 -11.99 -25.39 -9.48
CA PHE A 463 -12.27 -25.42 -10.92
C PHE A 463 -11.05 -25.04 -11.77
N SER A 464 -9.97 -24.52 -11.18
CA SER A 464 -8.81 -24.04 -11.92
C SER A 464 -7.53 -24.02 -11.08
N ASP A 465 -6.48 -24.66 -11.60
CA ASP A 465 -5.11 -24.60 -11.04
C ASP A 465 -4.58 -23.16 -10.97
N VAL A 466 -5.04 -22.29 -11.88
CA VAL A 466 -4.72 -20.87 -11.89
C VAL A 466 -5.30 -20.20 -10.64
N ALA A 467 -6.59 -20.42 -10.38
CA ALA A 467 -7.24 -19.87 -9.19
C ALA A 467 -6.61 -20.40 -7.88
N PHE A 468 -6.23 -21.68 -7.85
CA PHE A 468 -5.53 -22.26 -6.70
C PHE A 468 -4.21 -21.55 -6.39
N TYR A 469 -3.39 -21.28 -7.40
CA TYR A 469 -2.13 -20.54 -7.24
C TYR A 469 -2.35 -19.16 -6.60
N TRP A 470 -3.33 -18.38 -7.09
CA TRP A 470 -3.62 -17.05 -6.55
C TRP A 470 -4.20 -17.09 -5.13
N VAL A 471 -5.07 -18.06 -4.84
CA VAL A 471 -5.60 -18.26 -3.48
C VAL A 471 -4.48 -18.56 -2.51
N ALA A 472 -3.58 -19.49 -2.86
CA ALA A 472 -2.45 -19.84 -2.02
C ALA A 472 -1.55 -18.62 -1.78
N LEU A 473 -1.24 -17.87 -2.83
CA LEU A 473 -0.39 -16.69 -2.74
C LEU A 473 -1.01 -15.60 -1.84
N ILE A 474 -2.29 -15.26 -2.04
CA ILE A 474 -3.02 -14.30 -1.19
C ILE A 474 -3.09 -14.80 0.26
N PHE A 475 -3.38 -16.08 0.46
CA PHE A 475 -3.49 -16.68 1.80
C PHE A 475 -2.16 -16.65 2.57
N PHE A 476 -1.02 -16.87 1.91
CA PHE A 476 0.28 -16.87 2.58
C PHE A 476 0.89 -15.48 2.71
N LEU A 477 0.72 -14.60 1.72
CA LEU A 477 1.37 -13.28 1.73
C LEU A 477 0.53 -12.17 2.34
N GLN A 478 -0.80 -12.30 2.38
CA GLN A 478 -1.69 -11.15 2.64
C GLN A 478 -2.72 -11.42 3.77
N ARG A 479 -2.67 -12.55 4.48
CA ARG A 479 -3.66 -12.91 5.52
C ARG A 479 -3.44 -12.24 6.88
N GLY A 480 -2.46 -11.34 7.02
CA GLY A 480 -2.21 -10.64 8.26
C GLY A 480 -3.39 -9.75 8.69
N PRO A 481 -3.68 -9.60 10.00
CA PRO A 481 -4.64 -8.62 10.44
C PRO A 481 -4.10 -7.21 10.15
N ILE A 482 -4.95 -6.34 9.63
CA ILE A 482 -4.60 -4.92 9.44
C ILE A 482 -4.27 -4.32 10.82
N ALA A 483 -3.04 -3.78 10.92
CA ALA A 483 -2.52 -3.15 12.12
C ALA A 483 -3.50 -2.08 12.65
N PRO A 484 -3.58 -1.89 13.98
CA PRO A 484 -4.53 -0.96 14.56
C PRO A 484 -4.19 0.49 14.23
N LEU A 485 -5.22 1.29 13.99
CA LEU A 485 -5.09 2.71 13.73
C LEU A 485 -5.18 3.46 15.05
N SER A 486 -4.59 4.64 15.10
CA SER A 486 -4.68 5.52 16.26
C SER A 486 -6.14 5.82 16.64
N GLU A 487 -7.02 5.99 15.66
CA GLU A 487 -8.44 6.25 15.85
C GLU A 487 -9.26 5.49 14.77
N GLU A 488 -10.12 4.56 15.20
CA GLU A 488 -10.91 3.68 14.33
C GLU A 488 -12.43 3.96 14.35
N ILE A 489 -12.90 4.86 15.20
CA ILE A 489 -14.33 5.08 15.43
C ILE A 489 -14.91 6.06 14.40
N THR A 490 -14.17 7.10 14.03
CA THR A 490 -14.65 8.09 13.05
C THR A 490 -14.74 7.49 11.66
N ASP A 491 -15.91 7.62 11.05
CA ASP A 491 -16.12 7.22 9.66
C ASP A 491 -15.48 8.21 8.67
N PRO A 492 -14.93 7.71 7.55
CA PRO A 492 -14.30 8.56 6.53
C PRO A 492 -15.32 9.41 5.76
N ASP A 493 -14.86 10.52 5.17
CA ASP A 493 -15.71 11.36 4.31
C ASP A 493 -16.25 10.57 3.10
N SER A 494 -17.55 10.76 2.84
CA SER A 494 -18.32 10.21 1.72
C SER A 494 -17.62 10.26 0.35
N LYS A 495 -16.86 11.31 0.06
CA LYS A 495 -16.11 11.45 -1.20
C LYS A 495 -15.04 10.37 -1.36
N TYR A 496 -14.32 10.04 -0.28
CA TYR A 496 -13.28 9.02 -0.29
C TYR A 496 -13.89 7.62 -0.24
N VAL A 497 -15.04 7.46 0.42
CA VAL A 497 -15.83 6.22 0.38
C VAL A 497 -16.24 5.91 -1.06
N GLY A 498 -16.73 6.90 -1.81
CA GLY A 498 -17.06 6.74 -3.23
C GLY A 498 -15.87 6.28 -4.08
N LEU A 499 -14.68 6.85 -3.85
CA LEU A 499 -13.44 6.44 -4.52
C LEU A 499 -13.02 5.00 -4.17
N GLY A 500 -13.11 4.62 -2.89
CA GLY A 500 -12.82 3.25 -2.46
C GLY A 500 -13.78 2.23 -3.07
N ILE A 501 -15.08 2.53 -3.11
CA ILE A 501 -16.09 1.68 -3.75
C ILE A 501 -15.82 1.55 -5.25
N LEU A 502 -15.44 2.65 -5.92
CA LEU A 502 -15.06 2.63 -7.34
C LEU A 502 -13.89 1.66 -7.58
N VAL A 503 -12.84 1.69 -6.75
CA VAL A 503 -11.70 0.75 -6.86
C VAL A 503 -12.15 -0.70 -6.71
N LEU A 504 -12.94 -1.00 -5.69
CA LEU A 504 -13.47 -2.36 -5.48
C LEU A 504 -14.32 -2.83 -6.67
N LEU A 505 -15.14 -1.93 -7.23
CA LEU A 505 -15.96 -2.20 -8.41
C LEU A 505 -15.09 -2.46 -9.64
N LEU A 506 -14.08 -1.62 -9.91
CA LEU A 506 -13.17 -1.81 -11.04
C LEU A 506 -12.41 -3.14 -10.93
N GLY A 507 -11.90 -3.47 -9.74
CA GLY A 507 -11.27 -4.77 -9.49
C GLY A 507 -12.20 -5.93 -9.78
N LEU A 508 -13.45 -5.86 -9.27
CA LEU A 508 -14.47 -6.86 -9.54
C LEU A 508 -14.76 -7.01 -11.05
N LEU A 509 -14.95 -5.91 -11.77
CA LEU A 509 -15.24 -5.93 -13.20
C LEU A 509 -14.07 -6.45 -14.05
N VAL A 510 -12.83 -6.28 -13.59
CA VAL A 510 -11.67 -6.87 -14.29
C VAL A 510 -11.60 -8.38 -14.04
N CYS A 511 -11.93 -8.85 -12.83
CA CYS A 511 -11.86 -10.27 -12.46
C CYS A 511 -13.07 -11.11 -12.90
N LEU A 512 -14.24 -10.51 -13.10
CA LEU A 512 -15.42 -11.23 -13.57
C LEU A 512 -15.33 -11.53 -15.07
N PRO A 513 -15.77 -12.70 -15.54
CA PRO A 513 -15.83 -12.99 -16.96
C PRO A 513 -16.94 -12.16 -17.65
N TYR A 514 -16.75 -11.84 -18.93
CA TYR A 514 -17.77 -11.22 -19.77
C TYR A 514 -18.85 -12.26 -20.14
N PRO A 515 -20.13 -12.02 -19.81
CA PRO A 515 -21.16 -13.05 -19.93
C PRO A 515 -21.85 -13.11 -21.30
N PHE A 516 -21.66 -12.10 -22.16
CA PHE A 516 -22.42 -11.97 -23.41
C PHE A 516 -21.60 -12.45 -24.61
N PRO A 517 -22.16 -13.27 -25.52
CA PRO A 517 -21.43 -13.72 -26.69
C PRO A 517 -21.12 -12.54 -27.63
N PHE A 518 -19.95 -12.56 -28.26
CA PHE A 518 -19.58 -11.55 -29.26
C PHE A 518 -20.31 -11.82 -30.59
N THR A 519 -21.60 -11.49 -30.62
CA THR A 519 -22.47 -11.65 -31.80
C THR A 519 -22.63 -10.35 -32.58
N GLN A 520 -23.20 -10.49 -33.78
CA GLN A 520 -23.54 -9.39 -34.69
C GLN A 520 -24.92 -8.78 -34.42
N GLU A 521 -25.54 -8.99 -33.27
CA GLU A 521 -26.89 -8.45 -33.07
C GLU A 521 -26.88 -6.92 -33.18
N THR A 522 -27.35 -6.48 -34.35
CA THR A 522 -27.64 -5.10 -34.68
C THR A 522 -28.58 -4.64 -33.59
N ILE A 523 -28.19 -3.61 -32.86
CA ILE A 523 -29.07 -2.89 -31.94
C ILE A 523 -30.12 -2.20 -32.82
N SER A 524 -31.06 -2.98 -33.31
CA SER A 524 -32.22 -2.57 -34.08
C SER A 524 -33.39 -3.32 -33.48
N ASN A 525 -33.69 -3.01 -32.22
CA ASN A 525 -34.98 -3.13 -31.56
C ASN A 525 -34.83 -2.64 -30.11
N PHE A 526 -34.94 -1.32 -29.93
CA PHE A 526 -35.44 -0.70 -28.70
C PHE A 526 -36.41 0.41 -29.09
#